data_AF-A0A9W6AVE4-F1
#
_entry.id   AF-A0A9W6AVE4-F1
#
_cell.length_a   1.000
_cell.length_b   1.000
_cell.length_c   1.000
_cell.angle_alpha   90.00
_cell.angle_beta   90.00
_cell.angle_gamma   90.00
#
_symmetry.space_group_name_H-M   'P 1'
#
loop_
_entity.id
_entity.type
_entity.pdbx_description
1 polymer ?
#
loop_
_entity_poly.entity_id
_entity_poly.type
_entity_poly.pdbx_seq_one_letter_code
_entity_poly.pdbx_strand_id
1 'polypeptide(L)'
;MHGLNRAITIVRSLLVTALYEKIQRLDTVTVNNSAALTLMSTDTETICNSLMRLDALFASPIEVGLAIFFLARQVSWACFASVGCALAAVSLSYVVAARSPPRQRIWNQAVQERIAITASVFNSIRSIKLLGASSLVARRICDLRNAELERAQGARMLIMWRNVVAMTPN
;
A
#
# COMPACT_ATOMS: atom_id res chain seq x y z
N MET A 1 -14.00 -13.11 -17.01
CA MET A 1 -13.04 -13.41 -15.91
C MET A 1 -11.89 -14.34 -16.33
N HIS A 2 -12.11 -15.51 -16.96
CA HIS A 2 -11.00 -16.40 -17.38
C HIS A 2 -10.11 -15.86 -18.53
N GLY A 3 -10.69 -15.17 -19.53
CA GLY A 3 -9.93 -14.67 -20.68
C GLY A 3 -8.98 -13.51 -20.34
N LEU A 4 -9.41 -12.60 -19.47
CA LEU A 4 -8.60 -11.48 -19.00
C LEU A 4 -7.38 -11.97 -18.20
N ASN A 5 -7.61 -12.87 -17.23
CA ASN A 5 -6.53 -13.47 -16.43
C ASN A 5 -5.51 -14.19 -17.31
N ARG A 6 -5.96 -14.86 -18.39
CA ARG A 6 -5.08 -15.51 -19.35
C ARG A 6 -4.27 -14.51 -20.18
N ALA A 7 -4.88 -13.42 -20.65
CA ALA A 7 -4.18 -12.35 -21.35
C ALA A 7 -3.11 -11.68 -20.46
N ILE A 8 -3.44 -11.43 -19.19
CA ILE A 8 -2.51 -10.90 -18.18
C ILE A 8 -1.32 -11.84 -17.98
N THR A 9 -1.56 -13.15 -17.81
CA THR A 9 -0.48 -14.13 -17.63
C THR A 9 0.43 -14.17 -18.85
N ILE A 10 -0.13 -14.03 -20.06
CA ILE A 10 0.66 -13.96 -21.30
C ILE A 10 1.52 -12.70 -21.30
N VAL A 11 0.95 -11.53 -21.00
CA VAL A 11 1.70 -10.26 -20.91
C VAL A 11 2.81 -10.34 -19.87
N ARG A 12 2.56 -10.94 -18.70
CA ARG A 12 3.57 -11.18 -17.65
C ARG A 12 4.70 -12.06 -18.17
N SER A 13 4.37 -13.18 -18.82
CA SER A 13 5.38 -14.11 -19.36
C SER A 13 6.23 -13.47 -20.45
N LEU A 14 5.63 -12.62 -21.30
CA LEU A 14 6.34 -11.90 -22.35
C LEU A 14 7.30 -10.85 -21.77
N LEU A 15 6.85 -10.06 -20.79
CA LEU A 15 7.66 -9.03 -20.14
C LEU A 15 8.87 -9.64 -19.41
N VAL A 16 8.66 -10.73 -18.68
CA VAL A 16 9.74 -11.46 -17.98
C VAL A 16 10.77 -12.00 -18.99
N THR A 17 10.30 -12.55 -20.12
CA THR A 17 11.19 -13.10 -21.16
C THR A 17 12.01 -12.01 -21.84
N ALA A 18 11.38 -10.89 -22.21
CA ALA A 18 12.05 -9.74 -22.81
C ALA A 18 13.08 -9.09 -21.87
N LEU A 19 12.78 -9.07 -20.56
CA LEU A 19 13.72 -8.59 -19.54
C LEU A 19 14.95 -9.49 -19.49
N TYR A 20 14.75 -10.80 -19.43
CA TYR A 20 15.83 -11.78 -19.36
C TYR A 20 16.75 -11.72 -20.58
N GLU A 21 16.16 -11.55 -21.77
CA GLU A 21 16.93 -11.36 -23.01
C GLU A 21 17.75 -10.06 -22.98
N LYS A 22 17.18 -8.97 -22.44
CA LYS A 22 17.88 -7.69 -22.31
C LYS A 22 19.06 -7.78 -21.35
N ILE A 23 18.89 -8.48 -20.23
CA ILE A 23 19.93 -8.70 -19.21
C ILE A 23 21.09 -9.52 -19.79
N GLN A 24 20.77 -10.57 -20.57
CA GLN A 24 21.79 -11.43 -21.16
C GLN A 24 22.65 -10.73 -22.23
N ARG A 25 22.15 -9.61 -22.79
CA ARG A 25 22.89 -8.75 -23.72
C ARG A 25 23.65 -7.60 -23.04
N LEU A 26 23.46 -7.38 -21.74
CA LEU A 26 24.23 -6.39 -20.98
C LEU A 26 25.48 -7.05 -20.39
N ASP A 27 26.63 -6.38 -20.56
CA ASP A 27 27.92 -6.90 -20.11
C ASP A 27 28.02 -6.90 -18.57
N THR A 28 28.58 -7.97 -18.01
CA THR A 28 28.56 -8.31 -16.56
C THR A 28 29.33 -7.33 -15.67
N VAL A 29 30.01 -6.35 -16.26
CA VAL A 29 31.04 -5.53 -15.61
C VAL A 29 30.51 -4.23 -15.00
N THR A 30 29.30 -3.76 -15.36
CA THR A 30 28.90 -2.38 -15.00
C THR A 30 27.88 -2.20 -13.90
N VAL A 31 27.13 -3.21 -13.45
CA VAL A 31 26.14 -2.99 -12.38
C VAL A 31 25.97 -4.23 -11.51
N ASN A 32 25.91 -3.98 -10.20
CA ASN A 32 25.51 -4.89 -9.13
C ASN A 32 24.26 -5.72 -9.50
N ASN A 33 24.47 -6.82 -10.23
CA ASN A 33 23.46 -7.50 -11.05
C ASN A 33 22.23 -7.89 -10.21
N SER A 34 22.40 -8.42 -9.01
CA SER A 34 21.27 -8.80 -8.14
C SER A 34 20.38 -7.63 -7.70
N ALA A 35 20.94 -6.45 -7.44
CA ALA A 35 20.15 -5.30 -7.00
C ALA A 35 19.34 -4.70 -8.15
N ALA A 36 19.95 -4.57 -9.34
CA ALA A 36 19.27 -4.11 -10.55
C ALA A 36 18.19 -5.10 -11.01
N LEU A 37 18.47 -6.41 -10.93
CA LEU A 37 17.50 -7.48 -11.19
C LEU A 37 16.30 -7.41 -10.24
N THR A 38 16.55 -7.18 -8.95
CA THR A 38 15.47 -7.07 -7.96
C THR A 38 14.59 -5.84 -8.23
N LEU A 39 15.20 -4.70 -8.57
CA LEU A 39 14.48 -3.48 -8.90
C LEU A 39 13.63 -3.65 -10.17
N MET A 40 14.22 -4.17 -11.26
CA MET A 40 13.53 -4.40 -12.54
C MET A 40 12.41 -5.46 -12.44
N SER A 41 12.61 -6.50 -11.63
CA SER A 41 11.60 -7.52 -11.37
C SER A 41 10.41 -6.93 -10.59
N THR A 42 10.69 -6.10 -9.58
CA THR A 42 9.67 -5.39 -8.80
C THR A 42 8.87 -4.41 -9.66
N ASP A 43 9.53 -3.68 -10.56
CA ASP A 43 8.88 -2.76 -11.50
C ASP A 43 7.97 -3.50 -12.47
N THR A 44 8.43 -4.63 -13.01
CA THR A 44 7.65 -5.48 -13.92
C THR A 44 6.41 -6.06 -13.25
N GLU A 45 6.55 -6.55 -12.01
CA GLU A 45 5.43 -7.03 -11.22
C GLU A 45 4.42 -5.91 -10.90
N THR A 46 4.92 -4.70 -10.62
CA THR A 46 4.09 -3.53 -10.40
C THR A 46 3.28 -3.14 -11.64
N ILE A 47 3.89 -3.18 -12.84
CA ILE A 47 3.22 -2.93 -14.11
C ILE A 47 2.17 -4.00 -14.40
N CYS A 48 2.50 -5.28 -14.21
CA CYS A 48 1.56 -6.39 -14.37
C CYS A 48 0.36 -6.24 -13.43
N ASN A 49 0.59 -5.97 -12.15
CA ASN A 49 -0.49 -5.76 -11.17
C ASN A 49 -1.32 -4.51 -11.48
N SER A 50 -0.74 -3.50 -12.11
CA SER A 50 -1.46 -2.31 -12.57
C SER A 50 -2.35 -2.64 -13.76
N LEU A 51 -1.86 -3.37 -14.76
CA LEU A 51 -2.63 -3.89 -15.88
C LEU A 51 -3.79 -4.79 -15.42
N MET A 52 -3.58 -5.62 -14.40
CA MET A 52 -4.65 -6.44 -13.79
C MET A 52 -5.79 -5.60 -13.21
N ARG A 53 -5.47 -4.43 -12.66
CA ARG A 53 -6.46 -3.52 -12.05
C ARG A 53 -7.15 -2.61 -13.07
N LEU A 54 -6.61 -2.45 -14.27
CA LEU A 54 -7.19 -1.55 -15.29
C LEU A 54 -8.60 -1.99 -15.71
N ASP A 55 -8.84 -3.28 -15.91
CA ASP A 55 -10.18 -3.79 -16.27
C ASP A 55 -11.21 -3.45 -15.19
N ALA A 56 -10.87 -3.68 -13.92
CA ALA A 56 -11.71 -3.29 -12.78
C ALA A 56 -11.87 -1.75 -12.66
N LEU A 57 -10.84 -0.98 -13.01
CA LEU A 57 -10.86 0.49 -13.03
C LEU A 57 -11.80 1.07 -14.08
N PHE A 58 -11.93 0.41 -15.24
CA PHE A 58 -12.87 0.82 -16.30
C PHE A 58 -14.26 0.20 -16.13
N ALA A 59 -14.36 -1.02 -15.59
CA ALA A 59 -15.65 -1.68 -15.33
C ALA A 59 -16.40 -1.03 -14.16
N SER A 60 -15.71 -0.64 -13.09
CA SER A 60 -16.31 -0.01 -11.90
C SER A 60 -17.16 1.24 -12.20
N PRO A 61 -16.69 2.25 -12.98
CA PRO A 61 -17.53 3.41 -13.29
C PRO A 61 -18.72 3.07 -14.19
N ILE A 62 -18.59 2.07 -15.08
CA ILE A 62 -19.68 1.61 -15.94
C ILE A 62 -20.74 0.89 -15.09
N GLU A 63 -20.32 0.03 -14.17
CA GLU A 63 -21.19 -0.66 -13.23
C GLU A 63 -21.93 0.32 -12.32
N VAL A 64 -21.23 1.33 -11.78
CA VAL A 64 -21.84 2.43 -11.01
C VAL A 64 -22.83 3.22 -11.86
N GLY A 65 -22.47 3.55 -13.11
CA GLY A 65 -23.37 4.26 -14.03
C GLY A 65 -24.64 3.46 -14.36
N LEU A 66 -24.51 2.15 -14.58
CA LEU A 66 -25.63 1.24 -14.79
C LEU A 66 -26.47 1.10 -13.53
N ALA A 67 -25.86 0.97 -12.35
CA ALA A 67 -26.57 0.94 -11.08
C ALA A 67 -27.40 2.20 -10.87
N ILE A 68 -26.83 3.39 -11.14
CA ILE A 68 -27.54 4.68 -11.09
C ILE A 68 -28.69 4.72 -12.11
N PHE A 69 -28.45 4.24 -13.34
CA PHE A 69 -29.47 4.21 -14.40
C PHE A 69 -30.65 3.27 -14.08
N PHE A 70 -30.38 2.07 -13.56
CA PHE A 70 -31.43 1.14 -13.12
C PHE A 70 -32.18 1.68 -11.89
N LEU A 71 -31.47 2.29 -10.95
CA LEU A 71 -32.09 2.98 -9.82
C LEU A 71 -33.05 4.08 -10.26
N ALA A 72 -32.64 4.90 -11.22
CA ALA A 72 -33.46 5.99 -11.76
C ALA A 72 -34.75 5.47 -12.43
N ARG A 73 -34.76 4.23 -12.91
CA ARG A 73 -35.88 3.66 -13.67
C ARG A 73 -36.86 2.84 -12.82
N GLN A 74 -36.48 2.37 -11.63
CA GLN A 74 -37.21 1.27 -10.98
C GLN A 74 -38.06 1.62 -9.73
N VAL A 75 -37.81 2.68 -8.93
CA VAL A 75 -38.58 2.90 -7.67
C VAL A 75 -38.70 4.38 -7.21
N SER A 76 -39.92 4.87 -6.95
CA SER A 76 -40.27 6.28 -6.68
C SER A 76 -39.89 6.86 -5.29
N TRP A 77 -39.79 6.08 -4.19
CA TRP A 77 -39.60 6.68 -2.84
C TRP A 77 -38.55 6.01 -1.92
N ALA A 78 -38.40 4.68 -1.94
CA ALA A 78 -37.44 3.97 -1.05
C ALA A 78 -35.96 4.14 -1.46
N CYS A 79 -35.68 4.57 -2.70
CA CYS A 79 -34.33 4.69 -3.26
C CYS A 79 -33.52 5.89 -2.73
N PHE A 80 -34.17 7.01 -2.37
CA PHE A 80 -33.45 8.21 -1.90
C PHE A 80 -32.60 7.94 -0.64
N ALA A 81 -33.09 7.08 0.25
CA ALA A 81 -32.33 6.67 1.44
C ALA A 81 -31.09 5.84 1.09
N SER A 82 -31.22 4.87 0.17
CA SER A 82 -30.11 3.99 -0.24
C SER A 82 -29.04 4.74 -1.04
N VAL A 83 -29.44 5.60 -1.98
CA VAL A 83 -28.51 6.47 -2.73
C VAL A 83 -27.81 7.46 -1.81
N GLY A 84 -28.55 8.07 -0.88
CA GLY A 84 -27.98 8.95 0.12
C GLY A 84 -26.93 8.24 0.98
N CYS A 85 -27.23 7.02 1.45
CA CYS A 85 -26.29 6.19 2.20
C CYS A 85 -25.05 5.81 1.36
N ALA A 86 -25.22 5.42 0.10
CA ALA A 86 -24.11 5.07 -0.78
C ALA A 86 -23.21 6.28 -1.07
N LEU A 87 -23.79 7.44 -1.40
CA LEU A 87 -23.04 8.67 -1.62
C LEU A 87 -22.34 9.15 -0.35
N ALA A 88 -22.99 9.03 0.81
CA ALA A 88 -22.39 9.34 2.11
C ALA A 88 -21.22 8.39 2.43
N ALA A 89 -21.36 7.09 2.15
CA ALA A 89 -20.30 6.11 2.36
C ALA A 89 -19.09 6.36 1.43
N VAL A 90 -19.34 6.68 0.16
CA VAL A 90 -18.29 7.00 -0.82
C VAL A 90 -17.56 8.29 -0.45
N SER A 91 -18.30 9.35 -0.10
CA SER A 91 -17.70 10.62 0.30
C SER A 91 -16.92 10.51 1.61
N LEU A 92 -17.43 9.75 2.60
CA LEU A 92 -16.70 9.45 3.82
C LEU A 92 -15.42 8.65 3.54
N SER A 93 -15.50 7.63 2.69
CA SER A 93 -14.33 6.84 2.25
C SER A 93 -13.29 7.71 1.56
N TYR A 94 -13.72 8.63 0.70
CA TYR A 94 -12.83 9.56 0.01
C TYR A 94 -12.12 10.51 0.97
N VAL A 95 -12.85 11.08 1.94
CA VAL A 95 -12.27 11.97 2.97
C VAL A 95 -11.26 11.22 3.84
N VAL A 96 -11.57 9.98 4.23
CA VAL A 96 -10.65 9.11 4.96
C VAL A 96 -9.42 8.79 4.11
N ALA A 97 -9.60 8.41 2.85
CA ALA A 97 -8.51 8.11 1.92
C ALA A 97 -7.60 9.33 1.70
N ALA A 98 -8.15 10.53 1.50
CA ALA A 98 -7.37 11.76 1.32
C ALA A 98 -6.57 12.17 2.57
N ARG A 99 -7.07 11.82 3.76
CA ARG A 99 -6.42 12.13 5.06
C ARG A 99 -5.40 11.07 5.50
N SER A 100 -5.33 9.92 4.81
CA SER A 100 -4.45 8.80 5.14
C SER A 100 -2.95 9.01 4.83
N PRO A 101 -2.57 9.48 3.62
CA PRO A 101 -1.17 9.59 3.22
C PRO A 101 -0.28 10.40 4.18
N PRO A 102 -0.66 11.60 4.66
CA PRO A 102 0.21 12.38 5.54
C PRO A 102 0.43 11.68 6.90
N ARG A 103 -0.59 11.03 7.45
CA ARG A 103 -0.48 10.30 8.73
C ARG A 103 0.35 9.02 8.60
N GLN A 104 0.18 8.29 7.50
CA GLN A 104 1.01 7.12 7.19
C GLN A 104 2.48 7.52 7.00
N ARG A 105 2.75 8.65 6.34
CA ARG A 105 4.11 9.16 6.15
C ARG A 105 4.79 9.49 7.49
N ILE A 106 4.11 10.20 8.38
CA ILE A 106 4.64 10.56 9.71
C ILE A 106 4.94 9.30 10.53
N TRP A 107 4.04 8.32 10.50
CA TRP A 107 4.27 7.05 11.19
C TRP A 107 5.46 6.28 10.59
N ASN A 108 5.55 6.19 9.26
CA ASN A 108 6.67 5.53 8.57
C ASN A 108 8.02 6.18 8.87
N GLN A 109 8.07 7.52 8.97
CA GLN A 109 9.29 8.23 9.37
C GLN A 109 9.73 7.84 10.79
N ALA A 110 8.82 7.81 11.75
CA ALA A 110 9.14 7.39 13.12
C ALA A 110 9.59 5.92 13.21
N VAL A 111 8.98 5.04 12.41
CA VAL A 111 9.38 3.63 12.29
C VAL A 111 10.80 3.52 11.71
N GLN A 112 11.09 4.26 10.64
CA GLN A 112 12.41 4.29 10.01
C GLN A 112 13.49 4.81 10.97
N GLU A 113 13.21 5.88 11.71
CA GLU A 113 14.12 6.43 12.72
C GLU A 113 14.46 5.39 13.80
N ARG A 114 13.44 4.72 14.36
CA ARG A 114 13.66 3.65 15.35
C ARG A 114 14.49 2.50 14.78
N ILE A 115 14.20 2.06 13.56
CA ILE A 115 14.93 0.97 12.91
C ILE A 115 16.40 1.38 12.69
N ALA A 116 16.65 2.60 12.22
CA ALA A 116 18.00 3.11 12.01
C ALA A 116 18.80 3.19 13.32
N ILE A 117 18.20 3.72 14.39
CA ILE A 117 18.84 3.82 15.70
C ILE A 117 19.10 2.42 16.27
N THR A 118 18.14 1.51 16.17
CA THR A 118 18.30 0.13 16.64
C THR A 118 19.40 -0.60 15.87
N ALA A 119 19.50 -0.41 14.56
CA ALA A 119 20.60 -0.94 13.74
C ALA A 119 21.96 -0.38 14.16
N SER A 120 22.05 0.92 14.45
CA SER A 120 23.29 1.54 14.96
C SER A 120 23.73 0.97 16.32
N VAL A 121 22.76 0.69 17.20
CA VAL A 121 22.98 0.05 18.50
C VAL A 121 23.48 -1.37 18.33
N PHE A 122 22.89 -2.16 17.41
CA PHE A 122 23.37 -3.50 17.11
C PHE A 122 24.81 -3.51 16.57
N ASN A 123 25.14 -2.57 15.69
CA ASN A 123 26.50 -2.42 15.18
C ASN A 123 27.52 -2.07 16.27
N SER A 124 27.10 -1.36 17.32
CA SER A 124 27.97 -0.88 18.40
C SER A 124 27.74 -1.58 19.75
N ILE A 125 27.05 -2.71 19.77
CA ILE A 125 26.51 -3.32 21.00
C ILE A 125 27.60 -3.70 22.01
N ARG A 126 28.77 -4.13 21.52
CA ARG A 126 29.91 -4.49 22.37
C ARG A 126 30.47 -3.26 23.08
N SER A 127 30.66 -2.16 22.37
CA SER A 127 31.14 -0.89 22.93
C SER A 127 30.16 -0.31 23.96
N ILE A 128 28.85 -0.39 23.68
CA ILE A 128 27.80 0.07 24.60
C ILE A 128 27.79 -0.72 25.91
N LYS A 129 28.00 -2.05 25.84
CA LYS A 129 28.14 -2.89 27.04
C LYS A 129 29.42 -2.61 27.82
N LEU A 130 30.54 -2.38 27.12
CA LEU A 130 31.82 -2.03 27.75
C LEU A 130 31.77 -0.68 28.47
N LEU A 131 31.00 0.29 27.96
CA LEU A 131 30.75 1.58 28.63
C LEU A 131 29.72 1.50 29.77
N GLY A 132 29.05 0.37 29.99
CA GLY A 132 27.94 0.27 30.95
C GLY A 132 26.69 1.08 30.57
N ALA A 133 26.63 1.65 29.36
CA ALA A 133 25.57 2.56 28.91
C ALA A 133 24.30 1.85 28.39
N SER A 134 24.21 0.53 28.57
CA SER A 134 23.11 -0.31 28.07
C SER A 134 21.73 0.19 28.53
N SER A 135 21.61 0.64 29.79
CA SER A 135 20.36 1.15 30.37
C SER A 135 19.92 2.48 29.74
N LEU A 136 20.87 3.36 29.39
CA LEU A 136 20.61 4.64 28.73
C LEU A 136 20.09 4.42 27.30
N VAL A 137 20.72 3.51 26.56
CA VAL A 137 20.32 3.16 25.19
C VAL A 137 18.96 2.46 25.19
N ALA A 138 18.70 1.56 26.15
CA ALA A 138 17.40 0.93 26.31
C ALA A 138 16.28 1.95 26.57
N ARG A 139 16.53 2.96 27.42
CA ARG A 139 15.58 4.06 27.63
C ARG A 139 15.32 4.84 26.35
N ARG A 140 16.37 5.18 25.60
CA ARG A 140 16.22 5.88 24.31
C ARG A 140 15.38 5.10 23.30
N ILE A 141 15.56 3.78 23.20
CA ILE A 141 14.73 2.94 22.31
C ILE A 141 13.27 2.92 22.80
N CYS A 142 13.05 2.89 24.12
CA CYS A 142 11.71 2.94 24.71
C CYS A 142 11.01 4.27 24.43
N ASP A 143 11.71 5.40 24.55
CA ASP A 143 11.19 6.73 24.24
C ASP A 143 10.80 6.83 22.75
N LEU A 144 11.64 6.33 21.85
CA LEU A 144 11.33 6.25 20.41
C LEU A 144 10.12 5.35 20.14
N ARG A 145 9.99 4.25 20.86
CA ARG A 145 8.82 3.35 20.74
C ARG A 145 7.54 4.03 21.20
N ASN A 146 7.57 4.81 22.27
CA ASN A 146 6.42 5.59 22.73
C ASN A 146 6.04 6.67 21.70
N ALA A 147 7.03 7.39 21.17
CA ALA A 147 6.84 8.38 20.12
C ALA A 147 6.29 7.78 18.80
N GLU A 148 6.66 6.54 18.48
CA GLU A 148 6.10 5.77 17.36
C GLU A 148 4.63 5.40 17.62
N LEU A 149 4.32 4.91 18.82
CA LEU A 149 2.96 4.48 19.19
C LEU A 149 1.96 5.64 19.21
N GLU A 150 2.39 6.81 19.70
CA GLU A 150 1.58 8.04 19.68
C GLU A 150 1.23 8.47 18.24
N ARG A 151 2.22 8.43 17.33
CA ARG A 151 2.01 8.71 15.90
C ARG A 151 1.19 7.63 15.19
N ALA A 152 1.30 6.38 15.62
CA ALA A 152 0.56 5.25 15.06
C ALA A 152 -0.94 5.29 15.41
N GLN A 153 -1.34 5.90 16.53
CA GLN A 153 -2.74 5.97 16.95
C GLN A 153 -3.63 6.65 15.89
N GLY A 154 -3.15 7.74 15.29
CA GLY A 154 -3.87 8.44 14.22
C GLY A 154 -4.02 7.61 12.93
N ALA A 155 -3.01 6.81 12.58
CA ALA A 155 -3.08 5.90 11.44
C ALA A 155 -4.00 4.70 11.71
N ARG A 156 -3.98 4.16 12.94
CA ARG A 156 -4.87 3.06 13.37
C ARG A 156 -6.33 3.47 13.37
N MET A 157 -6.64 4.67 13.87
CA MET A 157 -8.01 5.23 13.84
C MET A 157 -8.53 5.32 12.40
N LEU A 158 -7.67 5.72 11.45
CA LEU A 158 -8.03 5.78 10.03
C LEU A 158 -8.31 4.42 9.42
N ILE A 159 -7.53 3.40 9.78
CA ILE A 159 -7.74 2.01 9.37
C ILE A 159 -9.04 1.46 9.97
N MET A 160 -9.34 1.79 11.23
CA MET A 160 -10.60 1.43 11.88
C MET A 160 -11.79 2.05 11.15
N TRP A 161 -11.75 3.36 10.85
CA TRP A 161 -12.81 4.03 10.08
C TRP A 161 -13.01 3.41 8.69
N ARG A 162 -11.92 3.13 7.98
CA ARG A 162 -11.99 2.45 6.68
C ARG A 162 -12.64 1.07 6.80
N ASN A 163 -12.30 0.29 7.83
CA ASN A 163 -12.86 -1.04 8.04
C ASN A 163 -14.35 -0.98 8.43
N VAL A 164 -14.76 0.01 9.22
CA VAL A 164 -16.18 0.23 9.56
C VAL A 164 -16.99 0.57 8.31
N VAL A 165 -16.47 1.46 7.45
CA VAL A 165 -17.13 1.80 6.18
C VAL A 165 -17.12 0.63 5.19
N ALA A 166 -16.11 -0.24 5.23
CA ALA A 166 -16.09 -1.45 4.41
C ALA A 166 -17.06 -2.54 4.92
N MET A 167 -17.48 -2.48 6.19
CA MET A 167 -18.33 -3.48 6.83
C MET A 167 -19.81 -3.09 6.85
N THR A 168 -20.18 -1.92 6.30
CA THR A 168 -21.58 -1.67 5.96
C THR A 168 -21.97 -2.65 4.86
N PRO A 169 -22.93 -3.57 5.09
CA PRO A 169 -23.32 -4.56 4.10
C PRO A 169 -23.83 -3.84 2.85
N ASN A 170 -23.40 -4.30 1.67
CA ASN A 170 -24.09 -4.02 0.41
C ASN A 170 -25.53 -4.54 0.47
#